data_AF-A0A2V6QUS7-F1
#
_entry.id   AF-A0A2V6QUS7-F1
#
_cell.length_a   1.000
_cell.length_b   1.000
_cell.length_c   1.000
_cell.angle_alpha   90.00
_cell.angle_beta   90.00
_cell.angle_gamma   90.00
#
_symmetry.space_group_name_H-M   'P 1'
#
loop_
_entity.id
_entity.type
_entity.pdbx_description
1 polymer ?
#
loop_
_entity_poly.entity_id
_entity_poly.type
_entity_poly.pdbx_seq_one_letter_code
_entity_poly.pdbx_strand_id
1 'polypeptide(L)'
;MRGIILSAVLALLVVLGQPVGASIVVGDTVPCDFVTGGGFIVGSGSPTSSLAAGAKANFAVGGGVRNGEFWGHLEYNDHSKNPPMQVHGTAVTGYFLGTDTSKPNDRVITGTARVNGVDGFTYMVEVNDVREPGRGIDEFSIELLDANGAEIYAAGFTYGDGPIAGGNIQLHPGNGSSTPPAGFTCA
;
A
#
# COMPACT_ATOMS: atom_id res chain seq x y z
N MET A 1 -54.19 10.82 32.16
CA MET A 1 -53.12 10.80 31.13
C MET A 1 -51.78 10.90 31.82
N ARG A 2 -50.80 10.10 31.35
CA ARG A 2 -49.37 10.03 31.76
C ARG A 2 -49.12 9.28 33.07
N GLY A 3 -48.25 8.27 33.15
CA GLY A 3 -47.35 7.65 32.18
C GLY A 3 -46.38 6.76 32.99
N ILE A 4 -46.33 5.46 32.67
CA ILE A 4 -45.43 4.50 33.32
C ILE A 4 -44.08 4.59 32.61
N ILE A 5 -43.01 4.92 33.32
CA ILE A 5 -41.64 4.84 32.81
C ILE A 5 -41.01 3.57 33.38
N LEU A 6 -40.91 2.54 32.52
CA LEU A 6 -40.04 1.38 32.78
C LEU A 6 -38.58 1.84 32.72
N SER A 7 -37.83 1.59 33.80
CA SER A 7 -36.38 1.76 33.82
C SER A 7 -35.72 0.56 33.12
N ALA A 8 -35.12 0.80 31.95
CA ALA A 8 -34.29 -0.18 31.27
C ALA A 8 -32.86 -0.10 31.84
N VAL A 9 -32.39 -1.19 32.45
CA VAL A 9 -30.99 -1.33 32.87
C VAL A 9 -30.15 -1.63 31.63
N LEU A 10 -29.34 -0.66 31.22
CA LEU A 10 -28.38 -0.78 30.13
C LEU A 10 -27.18 -1.59 30.63
N ALA A 11 -27.05 -2.84 30.18
CA ALA A 11 -25.87 -3.65 30.44
C ALA A 11 -24.69 -3.10 29.60
N LEU A 12 -23.74 -2.46 30.27
CA LEU A 12 -22.49 -2.00 29.69
C LEU A 12 -21.57 -3.22 29.47
N LEU A 13 -21.53 -3.72 28.23
CA LEU A 13 -20.57 -4.75 27.81
C LEU A 13 -19.22 -4.07 27.53
N VAL A 14 -18.31 -4.12 28.49
CA VAL A 14 -16.92 -3.69 28.29
C VAL A 14 -16.19 -4.80 27.53
N VAL A 15 -16.10 -4.66 26.20
CA VAL A 15 -15.23 -5.50 25.39
C VAL A 15 -13.80 -4.96 25.54
N LEU A 16 -12.98 -5.67 26.33
CA LEU A 16 -11.55 -5.43 26.38
C LEU A 16 -10.95 -5.86 25.04
N GLY A 17 -10.84 -4.91 24.10
CA GLY A 17 -10.15 -5.12 22.83
C GLY A 17 -8.68 -5.41 23.09
N GLN A 18 -8.30 -6.69 23.05
CA GLN A 18 -6.90 -7.06 22.93
C GLN A 18 -6.43 -6.66 21.53
N PRO A 19 -5.24 -6.05 21.36
CA PRO A 19 -4.70 -5.83 20.03
C PRO A 19 -4.43 -7.21 19.43
N VAL A 20 -5.24 -7.59 18.45
CA VAL A 20 -4.92 -8.73 17.58
C VAL A 20 -3.82 -8.22 16.66
N GLY A 21 -2.57 -8.39 17.08
CA GLY A 21 -1.44 -8.31 16.17
C GLY A 21 -1.62 -9.44 15.17
N ALA A 22 -2.16 -9.14 13.99
CA ALA A 22 -2.16 -10.08 12.88
C ALA A 22 -0.71 -10.22 12.42
N SER A 23 0.02 -11.20 12.97
CA SER A 23 1.19 -11.72 12.27
C SER A 23 0.65 -12.45 11.05
N ILE A 24 0.72 -11.79 9.89
CA ILE A 24 0.61 -12.48 8.61
C ILE A 24 1.72 -13.54 8.63
N VAL A 25 1.34 -14.82 8.66
CA VAL A 25 2.26 -15.89 8.28
C VAL A 25 2.43 -15.72 6.79
N VAL A 26 3.37 -14.87 6.41
CA VAL A 26 3.79 -14.78 5.02
C VAL A 26 4.44 -16.13 4.76
N GLY A 27 3.89 -16.91 3.83
CA GLY A 27 4.58 -18.12 3.40
C GLY A 27 5.99 -17.74 2.94
N ASP A 28 6.94 -18.67 3.08
CA ASP A 28 8.33 -18.51 2.62
C ASP A 28 8.43 -18.52 1.09
N THR A 29 7.39 -18.08 0.39
CA THR A 29 7.20 -18.15 -1.04
C THR A 29 6.87 -16.75 -1.55
N VAL A 30 7.69 -16.25 -2.48
CA VAL A 30 7.55 -14.92 -3.09
C VAL A 30 7.52 -15.03 -4.61
N PRO A 31 6.85 -14.09 -5.30
CA PRO A 31 6.97 -14.02 -6.75
C PRO A 31 8.42 -13.69 -7.14
N CYS A 32 9.04 -14.55 -7.95
CA CYS A 32 10.39 -14.35 -8.46
C CYS A 32 10.37 -13.54 -9.76
N ASP A 33 9.71 -12.40 -9.71
CA ASP A 33 9.57 -11.41 -10.77
C ASP A 33 9.85 -10.02 -10.20
N PHE A 34 9.61 -8.97 -10.99
CA PHE A 34 9.72 -7.60 -10.49
C PHE A 34 8.73 -6.67 -11.20
N VAL A 35 8.24 -5.67 -10.49
CA VAL A 35 7.36 -4.63 -11.00
C VAL A 35 8.08 -3.28 -10.98
N THR A 36 7.80 -2.46 -11.99
CA THR A 36 8.21 -1.06 -12.04
C THR A 36 7.01 -0.21 -12.40
N GLY A 37 6.90 0.97 -11.83
CA GLY A 37 5.82 1.87 -12.17
C GLY A 37 6.13 3.31 -11.83
N GLY A 38 5.41 4.21 -12.47
CA GLY A 38 5.47 5.62 -12.16
C GLY A 38 4.30 6.34 -12.78
N GLY A 39 3.82 7.38 -12.11
CA GLY A 39 2.59 8.03 -12.52
C GLY A 39 2.01 8.95 -11.48
N PHE A 40 0.70 9.14 -11.55
CA PHE A 40 -0.04 9.86 -10.53
C PHE A 40 -1.47 9.35 -10.40
N ILE A 41 -2.00 9.49 -9.19
CA ILE A 41 -3.41 9.33 -8.86
C ILE A 41 -4.03 10.72 -8.57
N VAL A 42 -5.35 10.78 -8.61
CA VAL A 42 -6.10 12.00 -8.26
C VAL A 42 -7.13 11.63 -7.20
N GLY A 43 -7.16 12.40 -6.11
CA GLY A 43 -8.09 12.17 -5.01
C GLY A 43 -9.53 12.26 -5.50
N SER A 44 -10.33 11.22 -5.26
CA SER A 44 -11.73 11.19 -5.67
C SER A 44 -12.66 11.91 -4.69
N GLY A 45 -12.16 12.22 -3.49
CA GLY A 45 -12.97 12.65 -2.35
C GLY A 45 -13.60 11.48 -1.58
N SER A 46 -13.12 10.26 -1.82
CA SER A 46 -13.48 9.09 -1.02
C SER A 46 -13.20 9.33 0.47
N PRO A 47 -14.13 8.96 1.38
CA PRO A 47 -13.93 9.13 2.82
C PRO A 47 -12.85 8.19 3.39
N THR A 48 -12.45 7.16 2.64
CA THR A 48 -11.39 6.22 3.03
C THR A 48 -10.02 6.62 2.50
N SER A 49 -9.93 7.66 1.67
CA SER A 49 -8.65 8.18 1.19
C SER A 49 -8.22 9.41 1.99
N SER A 50 -6.92 9.47 2.25
CA SER A 50 -6.22 10.63 2.80
C SER A 50 -5.89 11.67 1.72
N LEU A 51 -5.94 11.31 0.44
CA LEU A 51 -5.69 12.23 -0.68
C LEU A 51 -6.92 13.11 -0.90
N ALA A 52 -6.73 14.42 -0.74
CA ALA A 52 -7.84 15.37 -0.87
C ALA A 52 -8.48 15.33 -2.26
N ALA A 53 -9.79 15.57 -2.33
CA ALA A 53 -10.55 15.59 -3.57
C ALA A 53 -9.91 16.56 -4.61
N GLY A 54 -9.63 16.05 -5.81
CA GLY A 54 -8.99 16.79 -6.90
C GLY A 54 -7.49 17.03 -6.73
N ALA A 55 -6.90 16.69 -5.58
CA ALA A 55 -5.46 16.77 -5.39
C ALA A 55 -4.75 15.65 -6.16
N LYS A 56 -3.55 15.95 -6.64
CA LYS A 56 -2.71 15.02 -7.37
C LYS A 56 -1.61 14.48 -6.47
N ALA A 57 -1.38 13.18 -6.50
CA ALA A 57 -0.19 12.58 -5.90
C ALA A 57 0.61 11.81 -6.94
N ASN A 58 1.91 12.13 -7.05
CA ASN A 58 2.81 11.46 -7.99
C ASN A 58 3.54 10.33 -7.28
N PHE A 59 3.84 9.26 -8.00
CA PHE A 59 4.62 8.15 -7.48
C PHE A 59 5.64 7.64 -8.48
N ALA A 60 6.72 7.06 -7.95
CA ALA A 60 7.63 6.16 -8.66
C ALA A 60 7.88 4.97 -7.74
N VAL A 61 7.75 3.77 -8.28
CA VAL A 61 7.83 2.54 -7.50
C VAL A 61 8.56 1.45 -8.26
N GLY A 62 9.35 0.67 -7.54
CA GLY A 62 9.84 -0.61 -8.00
C GLY A 62 9.84 -1.60 -6.84
N GLY A 63 9.60 -2.86 -7.16
CA GLY A 63 9.61 -3.95 -6.19
C GLY A 63 9.93 -5.27 -6.86
N GLY A 64 10.64 -6.15 -6.18
CA GLY A 64 11.00 -7.44 -6.71
C GLY A 64 11.99 -8.16 -5.82
N VAL A 65 12.49 -9.28 -6.32
CA VAL A 65 13.65 -9.97 -5.76
C VAL A 65 14.82 -9.89 -6.72
N ARG A 66 16.02 -9.69 -6.18
CA ARG A 66 17.24 -9.60 -6.99
C ARG A 66 18.46 -10.07 -6.21
N ASN A 67 19.20 -11.02 -6.76
CA ASN A 67 20.49 -11.49 -6.24
C ASN A 67 20.49 -11.88 -4.75
N GLY A 68 19.41 -12.48 -4.26
CA GLY A 68 19.30 -12.89 -2.86
C GLY A 68 18.83 -11.78 -1.92
N GLU A 69 18.23 -10.71 -2.44
CA GLU A 69 17.69 -9.59 -1.66
C GLU A 69 16.34 -9.12 -2.20
N PHE A 70 15.56 -8.43 -1.36
CA PHE A 70 14.45 -7.62 -1.86
C PHE A 70 15.02 -6.38 -2.54
N TRP A 71 14.42 -6.00 -3.68
CA TRP A 71 14.91 -4.91 -4.51
C TRP A 71 13.78 -3.94 -4.83
N GLY A 72 14.11 -2.65 -4.90
CA GLY A 72 13.17 -1.65 -5.37
C GLY A 72 13.39 -0.28 -4.74
N HIS A 73 12.37 0.56 -4.85
CA HIS A 73 12.34 1.91 -4.31
C HIS A 73 10.90 2.41 -4.22
N LEU A 74 10.69 3.48 -3.46
CA LEU A 74 9.44 4.24 -3.45
C LEU A 74 9.76 5.73 -3.38
N GLU A 75 9.10 6.49 -4.25
CA GLU A 75 8.92 7.93 -4.11
C GLU A 75 7.43 8.23 -4.22
N TYR A 76 6.88 9.02 -3.30
CA TYR A 76 5.49 9.46 -3.35
C TYR A 76 5.37 10.92 -2.88
N ASN A 77 4.65 11.73 -3.66
CA ASN A 77 4.50 13.16 -3.39
C ASN A 77 3.03 13.56 -3.50
N ASP A 78 2.38 13.81 -2.37
CA ASP A 78 1.01 14.31 -2.27
C ASP A 78 1.01 15.85 -2.26
N HIS A 79 0.41 16.43 -3.30
CA HIS A 79 0.30 17.88 -3.49
C HIS A 79 -0.92 18.52 -2.81
N SER A 80 -1.67 17.78 -1.99
CA SER A 80 -2.79 18.31 -1.19
C SER A 80 -2.34 19.19 -0.01
N LYS A 81 -1.05 19.13 0.35
CA LYS A 81 -0.44 19.85 1.46
C LYS A 81 0.49 20.96 0.94
N ASN A 82 0.79 21.93 1.79
CA ASN A 82 1.75 22.98 1.50
C ASN A 82 2.74 23.15 2.68
N PRO A 83 4.02 22.72 2.55
CA PRO A 83 4.60 22.06 1.38
C PRO A 83 3.99 20.67 1.11
N PRO A 84 4.14 20.09 -0.11
CA PRO A 84 3.68 18.73 -0.41
C PRO A 84 4.21 17.72 0.60
N MET A 85 3.40 16.69 0.91
CA MET A 85 3.88 15.57 1.71
C MET A 85 4.76 14.68 0.82
N GLN A 86 6.00 14.47 1.24
CA GLN A 86 7.00 13.69 0.53
C GLN A 86 7.27 12.40 1.29
N VAL A 87 7.21 11.28 0.59
CA VAL A 87 7.54 9.95 1.11
C VAL A 87 8.69 9.42 0.28
N HIS A 88 9.76 9.05 0.97
CA HIS A 88 10.94 8.42 0.40
C HIS A 88 11.11 7.04 1.02
N GLY A 89 11.03 5.99 0.22
CA GLY A 89 11.33 4.63 0.66
C GLY A 89 12.81 4.46 0.94
N THR A 90 13.16 4.08 2.17
CA THR A 90 14.55 3.91 2.62
C THR A 90 15.06 2.49 2.47
N ALA A 91 14.16 1.50 2.44
CA ALA A 91 14.48 0.11 2.10
C ALA A 91 13.22 -0.66 1.70
N VAL A 92 13.34 -1.60 0.77
CA VAL A 92 12.31 -2.61 0.49
C VAL A 92 12.51 -3.79 1.45
N THR A 93 11.45 -4.19 2.14
CA THR A 93 11.47 -5.26 3.14
C THR A 93 10.63 -6.48 2.75
N GLY A 94 9.86 -6.39 1.66
CA GLY A 94 9.03 -7.48 1.19
C GLY A 94 8.49 -7.27 -0.21
N TYR A 95 8.24 -8.38 -0.89
CA TYR A 95 7.66 -8.44 -2.22
C TYR A 95 6.78 -9.68 -2.35
N PHE A 96 5.48 -9.49 -2.58
CA PHE A 96 4.47 -10.55 -2.47
C PHE A 96 3.46 -10.48 -3.63
N LEU A 97 2.70 -11.56 -3.81
CA LEU A 97 1.49 -11.51 -4.64
C LEU A 97 0.49 -10.52 -4.02
N GLY A 98 -0.31 -9.88 -4.88
CA GLY A 98 -1.36 -8.95 -4.50
C GLY A 98 -2.40 -9.55 -3.56
N THR A 99 -3.13 -8.67 -2.88
CA THR A 99 -4.18 -9.06 -1.93
C THR A 99 -5.42 -9.60 -2.65
N ASP A 100 -5.65 -9.17 -3.89
CA ASP A 100 -6.69 -9.72 -4.75
C ASP A 100 -6.14 -10.85 -5.62
N THR A 101 -6.37 -12.09 -5.18
CA THR A 101 -5.90 -13.30 -5.87
C THR A 101 -6.52 -13.51 -7.26
N SER A 102 -7.53 -12.72 -7.65
CA SER A 102 -8.07 -12.73 -9.02
C SER A 102 -7.22 -11.92 -10.01
N LYS A 103 -6.28 -11.10 -9.53
CA LYS A 103 -5.39 -10.25 -10.32
C LYS A 103 -3.97 -10.85 -10.36
N PRO A 104 -3.63 -11.65 -11.39
CA PRO A 104 -2.34 -12.36 -11.45
C PRO A 104 -1.12 -11.42 -11.54
N ASN A 105 -1.34 -10.18 -11.97
CA ASN A 105 -0.29 -9.17 -12.12
C ASN A 105 -0.17 -8.24 -10.90
N ASP A 106 -0.96 -8.49 -9.87
CA ASP A 106 -0.98 -7.68 -8.65
C ASP A 106 0.18 -8.04 -7.73
N ARG A 107 0.84 -7.03 -7.18
CA ARG A 107 2.04 -7.17 -6.36
C ARG A 107 1.97 -6.22 -5.19
N VAL A 108 2.34 -6.73 -4.01
CA VAL A 108 2.54 -5.94 -2.80
C VAL A 108 4.03 -5.74 -2.55
N ILE A 109 4.41 -4.50 -2.26
CA ILE A 109 5.76 -4.08 -1.90
C ILE A 109 5.69 -3.45 -0.52
N THR A 110 6.49 -3.95 0.42
CA THR A 110 6.60 -3.34 1.75
C THR A 110 7.97 -2.76 1.96
N GLY A 111 8.08 -1.77 2.84
CA GLY A 111 9.37 -1.18 3.15
C GLY A 111 9.35 -0.20 4.32
N THR A 112 10.53 0.34 4.59
CA THR A 112 10.72 1.47 5.52
C THR A 112 10.70 2.78 4.74
N ALA A 113 10.26 3.85 5.37
CA ALA A 113 10.16 5.17 4.75
C ALA A 113 10.57 6.31 5.67
N ARG A 114 10.91 7.41 5.01
CA ARG A 114 11.04 8.75 5.54
C ARG A 114 9.89 9.61 5.01
N VAL A 115 9.15 10.27 5.89
CA VAL A 115 8.06 11.20 5.52
C VAL A 115 8.47 12.63 5.89
N ASN A 116 8.47 13.54 4.92
CA ASN A 116 8.86 14.94 5.09
C ASN A 116 10.22 15.12 5.79
N GLY A 117 11.19 14.27 5.47
CA GLY A 117 12.51 14.31 6.10
C GLY A 117 12.65 13.49 7.39
N VAL A 118 11.56 13.00 7.97
CA VAL A 118 11.54 12.27 9.26
C VAL A 118 11.49 10.77 9.03
N ASP A 119 12.41 10.02 9.64
CA ASP A 119 12.46 8.55 9.60
C ASP A 119 11.45 7.91 10.57
N GLY A 120 11.25 6.60 10.45
CA GLY A 120 10.48 5.81 11.41
C GLY A 120 9.09 5.40 10.92
N PHE A 121 8.86 5.49 9.61
CA PHE A 121 7.61 5.05 8.98
C PHE A 121 7.85 3.74 8.24
N THR A 122 6.78 2.99 8.02
CA THR A 122 6.75 1.90 7.04
C THR A 122 5.72 2.20 5.98
N TYR A 123 5.88 1.57 4.83
CA TYR A 123 4.93 1.65 3.73
C TYR A 123 4.52 0.27 3.27
N MET A 124 3.30 0.20 2.76
CA MET A 124 2.84 -0.86 1.88
C MET A 124 2.34 -0.20 0.59
N VAL A 125 2.81 -0.68 -0.54
CA VAL A 125 2.35 -0.28 -1.87
C VAL A 125 1.81 -1.51 -2.57
N GLU A 126 0.60 -1.40 -3.11
CA GLU A 126 -0.02 -2.43 -3.93
C GLU A 126 -0.17 -1.88 -5.35
N VAL A 127 0.28 -2.67 -6.33
CA VAL A 127 0.28 -2.29 -7.74
C VAL A 127 -0.21 -3.43 -8.60
N ASN A 128 -1.00 -3.11 -9.61
CA ASN A 128 -1.48 -4.07 -10.58
C ASN A 128 -1.29 -3.53 -12.00
N ASP A 129 -0.48 -4.25 -12.78
CA ASP A 129 -0.30 -4.03 -14.22
C ASP A 129 -1.44 -4.72 -14.97
N VAL A 130 -2.38 -3.93 -15.49
CA VAL A 130 -3.59 -4.48 -16.12
C VAL A 130 -3.43 -4.53 -17.63
N ARG A 131 -2.92 -3.46 -18.25
CA ARG A 131 -2.75 -3.39 -19.71
C ARG A 131 -1.89 -2.21 -20.13
N GLU A 132 -1.48 -2.26 -21.40
CA GLU A 132 -0.77 -1.17 -22.05
C GLU A 132 -1.66 -0.39 -23.05
N PRO A 133 -1.68 0.97 -23.02
CA PRO A 133 -1.06 1.82 -22.00
C PRO A 133 -1.83 1.77 -20.67
N GLY A 134 -1.09 1.85 -19.56
CA GLY A 134 -1.58 1.71 -18.18
C GLY A 134 -2.52 2.80 -17.70
N ARG A 135 -2.45 4.00 -18.30
CA ARG A 135 -3.30 5.13 -17.88
C ARG A 135 -4.79 4.77 -17.88
N GLY A 136 -5.41 5.01 -16.72
CA GLY A 136 -6.83 4.83 -16.48
C GLY A 136 -7.25 3.39 -16.22
N ILE A 137 -6.30 2.44 -16.20
CA ILE A 137 -6.60 1.02 -15.90
C ILE A 137 -5.61 0.41 -14.90
N ASP A 138 -4.31 0.69 -14.97
CA ASP A 138 -3.35 0.23 -13.97
C ASP A 138 -3.66 0.83 -12.60
N GLU A 139 -3.33 0.10 -11.54
CA GLU A 139 -3.76 0.42 -10.19
C GLU A 139 -2.54 0.63 -9.29
N PHE A 140 -2.61 1.66 -8.45
CA PHE A 140 -1.61 1.95 -7.43
C PHE A 140 -2.36 2.31 -6.14
N SER A 141 -1.93 1.72 -5.04
CA SER A 141 -2.39 2.02 -3.68
C SER A 141 -1.18 2.17 -2.76
N ILE A 142 -1.29 3.03 -1.76
CA ILE A 142 -0.26 3.23 -0.73
C ILE A 142 -0.90 3.35 0.65
N GLU A 143 -0.28 2.69 1.62
CA GLU A 143 -0.49 2.87 3.06
C GLU A 143 0.83 3.31 3.70
N LEU A 144 0.75 4.21 4.67
CA LEU A 144 1.85 4.57 5.55
C LEU A 144 1.46 4.32 6.99
N LEU A 145 2.39 3.72 7.73
CA LEU A 145 2.22 3.46 9.15
C LEU A 145 3.31 4.18 9.96
N ASP A 146 2.96 4.61 11.16
CA ASP A 146 3.91 5.14 12.13
C ASP A 146 4.76 4.02 12.78
N ALA A 147 5.70 4.41 13.65
CA ALA A 147 6.57 3.47 14.35
C ALA A 147 5.83 2.48 15.26
N ASN A 148 4.57 2.75 15.62
CA ASN A 148 3.72 1.86 16.42
C ASN A 148 2.85 0.94 15.55
N GLY A 149 2.95 1.06 14.22
CA GLY A 149 2.12 0.32 13.27
C GLY A 149 0.71 0.91 13.12
N ALA A 150 0.47 2.16 13.51
CA ALA A 150 -0.80 2.83 13.28
C ALA A 150 -0.81 3.46 11.87
N GLU A 151 -1.87 3.23 11.10
CA GLU A 151 -2.07 3.90 9.81
C GLU A 151 -2.16 5.42 10.00
N ILE A 152 -1.34 6.16 9.25
CA ILE A 152 -1.33 7.62 9.25
C ILE A 152 -1.73 8.23 7.90
N TYR A 153 -1.72 7.42 6.85
CA TYR A 153 -2.05 7.85 5.50
C TYR A 153 -2.41 6.64 4.64
N ALA A 154 -3.44 6.78 3.82
CA ALA A 154 -3.83 5.79 2.83
C ALA A 154 -4.41 6.48 1.59
N ALA A 155 -4.05 6.03 0.39
CA ALA A 155 -4.57 6.58 -0.88
C ALA A 155 -4.43 5.58 -2.03
N GLY A 156 -5.16 5.82 -3.12
CA GLY A 156 -5.08 5.01 -4.34
C GLY A 156 -6.29 4.13 -4.60
N PHE A 157 -6.16 3.15 -5.51
CA PHE A 157 -7.28 2.37 -6.05
C PHE A 157 -8.13 1.71 -4.95
N THR A 158 -7.47 1.03 -4.00
CA THR A 158 -8.12 0.34 -2.88
C THR A 158 -8.91 1.30 -1.98
N TYR A 159 -8.52 2.58 -1.96
CA TYR A 159 -9.13 3.65 -1.16
C TYR A 159 -10.11 4.52 -1.95
N GLY A 160 -10.33 4.20 -3.23
CA GLY A 160 -11.27 4.89 -4.11
C GLY A 160 -10.67 5.99 -4.98
N ASP A 161 -9.34 6.15 -5.01
CA ASP A 161 -8.67 7.15 -5.87
C ASP A 161 -8.26 6.57 -7.23
N GLY A 162 -9.27 6.15 -7.99
CA GLY A 162 -9.15 5.69 -9.37
C GLY A 162 -8.23 4.48 -9.60
N PRO A 163 -8.15 4.01 -10.84
CA PRO A 163 -6.89 3.60 -11.45
C PRO A 163 -5.99 4.83 -11.67
N ILE A 164 -4.71 4.64 -12.01
CA ILE A 164 -3.75 5.74 -12.21
C ILE A 164 -4.25 6.71 -13.29
N ALA A 165 -4.22 8.01 -13.00
CA ALA A 165 -4.68 9.05 -13.92
C ALA A 165 -3.64 9.40 -14.99
N GLY A 166 -2.39 8.97 -14.80
CA GLY A 166 -1.33 9.02 -15.80
C GLY A 166 -0.11 8.25 -15.34
N GLY A 167 0.74 7.86 -16.30
CA GLY A 167 1.87 6.98 -16.05
C GLY A 167 1.63 5.56 -16.55
N ASN A 168 2.41 4.61 -16.02
CA ASN A 168 2.37 3.21 -16.39
C ASN A 168 2.91 2.33 -15.25
N ILE A 169 2.40 1.12 -15.13
CA ILE A 169 2.94 0.05 -14.28
C ILE A 169 3.25 -1.14 -15.19
N GLN A 170 4.38 -1.80 -14.95
CA GLN A 170 4.83 -2.92 -15.75
C GLN A 170 5.32 -4.02 -14.84
N LEU A 171 4.69 -5.19 -14.95
CA LEU A 171 5.21 -6.42 -14.39
C LEU A 171 6.18 -7.06 -15.39
N HIS A 172 7.37 -7.38 -14.91
CA HIS A 172 8.43 -7.99 -15.71
C HIS A 172 8.65 -9.41 -15.24
N PRO A 173 8.74 -10.39 -16.16
CA PRO A 173 9.04 -11.76 -15.78
C PRO A 173 10.40 -11.86 -15.10
N GLY A 174 10.51 -12.84 -14.20
CA GLY A 174 11.78 -13.21 -13.58
C GLY A 174 12.86 -13.57 -14.58
N ASN A 175 14.12 -13.36 -14.18
CA ASN A 175 15.29 -13.84 -14.90
C ASN A 175 16.29 -14.49 -13.93
N GLY A 176 17.47 -14.88 -14.41
CA GLY A 176 18.48 -15.54 -13.57
C GLY A 176 18.96 -14.74 -12.36
N SER A 177 18.70 -13.43 -12.31
CA SER A 177 18.96 -12.58 -11.14
C SER A 177 17.77 -12.46 -10.20
N SER A 178 16.58 -12.94 -10.56
CA SER A 178 15.37 -12.89 -9.74
C SER A 178 15.37 -13.99 -8.66
N THR A 179 16.40 -13.96 -7.83
CA THR A 179 16.58 -14.87 -6.71
C THR A 179 16.20 -14.19 -5.39
N PRO A 180 15.36 -14.83 -4.55
CA PRO A 180 14.84 -14.22 -3.34
C PRO A 180 15.83 -14.31 -2.17
N PRO A 181 15.63 -13.53 -1.11
CA PRO A 181 16.44 -13.61 0.09
C PRO A 181 16.48 -15.01 0.72
N ALA A 182 17.54 -15.28 1.47
CA ALA A 182 17.64 -16.50 2.26
C ALA A 182 16.40 -16.64 3.18
N GLY A 183 15.82 -17.84 3.20
CA GLY A 183 14.55 -18.10 3.89
C GLY A 183 13.32 -17.96 3.01
N PHE A 184 13.45 -17.48 1.77
CA PHE A 184 12.37 -17.43 0.78
C PHE A 184 12.65 -18.31 -0.44
N THR A 185 11.59 -18.72 -1.12
CA THR A 185 11.59 -19.54 -2.34
C THR A 185 10.65 -18.91 -3.38
N CYS A 186 10.82 -19.29 -4.65
CA CYS A 186 9.93 -18.82 -5.71
C CYS A 186 8.58 -19.53 -5.67
N ALA A 187 7.50 -18.76 -5.86
CA ALA A 187 6.14 -19.27 -6.09
C ALA A 187 6.01 -20.04 -7.40
#